data_AF-A0A2V5QLD8-F1
#
_entry.id   AF-A0A2V5QLD8-F1
#
_cell.length_a   1.000
_cell.length_b   1.000
_cell.length_c   1.000
_cell.angle_alpha   90.00
_cell.angle_beta   90.00
_cell.angle_gamma   90.00
#
_symmetry.space_group_name_H-M   'P 1'
#
loop_
_entity.id
_entity.type
_entity.pdbx_description
1 polymer ?
#
loop_
_entity_poly.entity_id
_entity_poly.type
_entity_poly.pdbx_seq_one_letter_code
_entity_poly.pdbx_strand_id
1 'polypeptide(L)'
;MIAMREPSKFLFMSGGFFEELQRRRVYRVAAAYVIAAGFIIQIGSAILPAWELPNWTFRLVVVLLLIGFPIALILAWAFDVTPEGIRATEKTAAETHLRRNMIILAATGVIVSAAAGFFLLPRVSARMIDKSIAVLPFENLSGDPDNAYFADGIQDDILTNLSKIGDLKVISRTSVMSYRGSGTRNARDIGKALGVATLVEGSVRRIGNRVRVNVQLINASTD
;
A
#
# COMPACT_ATOMS: atom_id res chain seq x y z
N MET A 1 -60.38 -31.06 -0.55
CA MET A 1 -59.62 -30.56 0.61
C MET A 1 -58.17 -30.37 0.14
N ILE A 2 -57.89 -29.28 -0.59
CA ILE A 2 -57.21 -28.05 -0.12
C ILE A 2 -55.82 -28.34 0.46
N ALA A 3 -54.78 -28.01 -0.30
CA ALA A 3 -53.64 -27.21 0.18
C ALA A 3 -52.74 -26.83 -1.00
N MET A 4 -52.99 -25.61 -1.48
CA MET A 4 -52.20 -24.85 -2.44
C MET A 4 -50.86 -24.47 -1.78
N ARG A 5 -49.73 -24.88 -2.37
CA ARG A 5 -48.39 -24.48 -1.93
C ARG A 5 -48.02 -23.18 -2.65
N GLU A 6 -48.20 -22.04 -1.98
CA GLU A 6 -47.72 -20.76 -2.50
C GLU A 6 -46.19 -20.72 -2.57
N PRO A 7 -45.61 -20.15 -3.64
CA PRO A 7 -44.17 -19.97 -3.78
C PRO A 7 -43.65 -18.87 -2.86
N SER A 8 -42.48 -19.14 -2.28
CA SER A 8 -41.75 -18.31 -1.34
C SER A 8 -41.53 -16.86 -1.79
N LYS A 9 -41.98 -15.95 -0.92
CA LYS A 9 -41.80 -14.48 -0.88
C LYS A 9 -40.32 -14.03 -0.88
N PHE A 10 -39.60 -14.18 -1.99
CA PHE A 10 -38.20 -13.76 -2.09
C PHE A 10 -37.96 -12.48 -2.94
N LEU A 11 -39.02 -11.82 -3.42
CA LEU A 11 -38.92 -10.79 -4.47
C LEU A 11 -39.49 -9.40 -4.13
N PHE A 12 -39.58 -9.00 -2.85
CA PHE A 12 -40.20 -7.70 -2.47
C PHE A 12 -39.34 -6.73 -1.63
N MET A 13 -38.05 -6.99 -1.41
CA MET A 13 -37.25 -6.16 -0.49
C MET A 13 -36.48 -4.99 -1.16
N SER A 14 -36.59 -4.79 -2.47
CA SER A 14 -35.88 -3.73 -3.21
C SER A 14 -36.72 -2.49 -3.51
N GLY A 15 -38.06 -2.58 -3.50
CA GLY A 15 -38.94 -1.45 -3.85
C GLY A 15 -38.98 -0.35 -2.79
N GLY A 16 -39.16 -0.71 -1.52
CA GLY A 16 -39.35 0.27 -0.43
C GLY A 16 -38.07 1.00 0.01
N PHE A 17 -36.88 0.39 -0.14
CA PHE A 17 -35.61 1.01 0.29
C PHE A 17 -35.19 2.17 -0.64
N PHE A 18 -35.39 2.00 -1.94
CA PHE A 18 -35.13 3.03 -2.94
C PHE A 18 -36.15 4.18 -2.84
N GLU A 19 -37.41 3.88 -2.56
CA GLU A 19 -38.44 4.90 -2.31
C GLU A 19 -38.18 5.72 -1.04
N GLU A 20 -37.69 5.09 0.04
CA GLU A 20 -37.39 5.76 1.32
C GLU A 20 -36.19 6.72 1.23
N LEU A 21 -35.14 6.33 0.51
CA LEU A 21 -33.99 7.21 0.24
C LEU A 21 -34.36 8.37 -0.69
N GLN A 22 -35.36 8.19 -1.56
CA GLN A 22 -35.80 9.18 -2.54
C GLN A 22 -36.71 10.24 -1.88
N ARG A 23 -37.43 9.87 -0.82
CA ARG A 23 -38.31 10.78 -0.06
C ARG A 23 -37.58 11.87 0.73
N ARG A 24 -36.33 11.66 1.14
CA ARG A 24 -35.57 12.57 2.04
C ARG A 24 -34.40 13.31 1.38
N ARG A 25 -34.31 13.38 0.05
CA ARG A 25 -33.23 14.08 -0.70
C ARG A 25 -31.79 13.65 -0.35
N VAL A 26 -31.57 12.58 0.41
CA VAL A 26 -30.21 12.10 0.82
C VAL A 26 -29.34 11.78 -0.39
N TYR A 27 -29.94 11.32 -1.49
CA TYR A 27 -29.24 11.13 -2.77
C TYR A 27 -28.58 12.40 -3.31
N ARG A 28 -29.14 13.59 -3.05
CA ARG A 28 -28.51 14.84 -3.49
C ARG A 28 -27.23 15.13 -2.73
N VAL A 29 -27.19 14.84 -1.43
CA VAL A 29 -25.98 15.05 -0.62
C VAL A 29 -24.94 13.98 -0.95
N ALA A 30 -25.34 12.73 -1.14
CA ALA A 30 -24.45 11.68 -1.61
C ALA A 30 -23.86 12.01 -2.99
N ALA A 31 -24.70 12.46 -3.94
CA ALA A 31 -24.25 12.87 -5.26
C ALA A 31 -23.33 14.10 -5.20
N ALA A 32 -23.69 15.13 -4.43
CA ALA A 32 -22.86 16.30 -4.23
C ALA A 32 -21.50 15.93 -3.60
N TYR A 33 -21.49 15.01 -2.63
CA TYR A 33 -20.25 14.53 -2.02
C TYR A 33 -19.38 13.78 -3.01
N VAL A 34 -19.96 12.88 -3.82
CA VAL A 34 -19.20 12.14 -4.84
C VAL A 34 -18.61 13.09 -5.87
N ILE A 35 -19.36 14.12 -6.30
CA ILE A 35 -18.87 15.14 -7.23
C ILE A 35 -17.72 15.94 -6.59
N ALA A 36 -17.90 16.41 -5.35
CA ALA A 36 -16.87 17.16 -4.62
C ALA A 36 -15.61 16.32 -4.35
N ALA A 37 -15.78 15.08 -3.91
CA ALA A 37 -14.70 14.12 -3.69
C ALA A 37 -13.95 13.83 -5.00
N GLY A 38 -14.68 13.62 -6.11
CA GLY A 38 -14.10 13.45 -7.44
C GLY A 38 -13.27 14.66 -7.86
N PHE A 39 -13.77 15.88 -7.62
CA PHE A 39 -13.06 17.11 -7.93
C PHE A 39 -11.78 17.28 -7.09
N ILE A 40 -11.84 16.99 -5.80
CA ILE A 40 -10.68 17.00 -4.89
C ILE A 40 -9.63 15.97 -5.35
N ILE A 41 -10.06 14.76 -5.72
CA ILE A 41 -9.16 13.72 -6.25
C ILE A 41 -8.52 14.18 -7.56
N GLN A 42 -9.30 14.77 -8.47
CA GLN A 42 -8.79 15.24 -9.75
C GLN A 42 -7.73 16.34 -9.59
N ILE A 43 -7.99 17.33 -8.74
CA ILE A 43 -7.03 18.38 -8.40
C ILE A 43 -5.81 17.80 -7.69
N GLY A 44 -6.02 16.94 -6.69
CA GLY A 44 -4.94 16.31 -5.94
C GLY A 44 -4.02 15.47 -6.83
N SER A 45 -4.57 14.78 -7.82
CA SER A 45 -3.80 13.96 -8.76
C SER A 45 -2.92 14.78 -9.71
N ALA A 46 -3.29 16.04 -9.99
CA ALA A 46 -2.52 16.94 -10.83
C ALA A 46 -1.47 17.72 -10.02
N ILE A 47 -1.84 18.25 -8.85
CA ILE A 47 -1.00 19.14 -8.06
C ILE A 47 0.02 18.37 -7.23
N LEU A 48 -0.38 17.29 -6.55
CA LEU A 48 0.51 16.61 -5.60
C LEU A 48 1.78 16.06 -6.26
N PRO A 49 1.71 15.38 -7.43
CA PRO A 49 2.94 14.94 -8.11
C PRO A 49 3.76 16.12 -8.66
N ALA A 50 3.11 17.20 -9.10
CA ALA A 50 3.78 18.39 -9.59
C ALA A 50 4.61 19.10 -8.49
N TRP A 51 4.25 18.90 -7.23
CA TRP A 51 4.97 19.42 -6.07
C TRP A 51 5.96 18.41 -5.47
N GLU A 52 6.23 17.31 -6.17
CA GLU A 52 7.10 16.20 -5.72
C GLU A 52 6.68 15.64 -4.35
N LEU A 53 5.42 15.82 -3.97
CA LEU A 53 4.94 15.34 -2.68
C LEU A 53 4.89 13.80 -2.71
N PRO A 54 5.31 13.15 -1.62
CA PRO A 54 5.29 11.70 -1.56
C PRO A 54 3.88 11.11 -1.82
N ASN A 55 3.82 9.93 -2.45
CA ASN A 55 2.56 9.26 -2.79
C ASN A 55 1.66 8.94 -1.57
N TRP A 56 2.20 8.95 -0.34
CA TRP A 56 1.39 8.80 0.87
C TRP A 56 0.41 9.95 1.08
N THR A 57 0.74 11.16 0.61
CA THR A 57 -0.10 12.36 0.78
C THR A 57 -1.42 12.21 0.02
N PHE A 58 -1.37 11.79 -1.24
CA PHE A 58 -2.59 11.54 -2.03
C PHE A 58 -3.46 10.44 -1.39
N ARG A 59 -2.82 9.44 -0.78
CA ARG A 59 -3.55 8.37 -0.06
C ARG A 59 -4.28 8.91 1.16
N LEU A 60 -3.67 9.79 1.96
CA LEU A 60 -4.36 10.39 3.11
C LEU A 60 -5.61 11.17 2.68
N VAL A 61 -5.55 11.91 1.57
CA VAL A 61 -6.71 12.61 1.03
C VAL A 61 -7.85 11.65 0.72
N VAL A 62 -7.56 10.53 0.07
CA VAL A 62 -8.56 9.50 -0.26
C VAL A 62 -9.14 8.87 1.00
N VAL A 63 -8.31 8.55 2.00
CA VAL A 63 -8.77 7.99 3.28
C VAL A 63 -9.69 8.97 4.00
N LEU A 64 -9.32 10.24 4.05
CA LEU A 64 -10.11 11.29 4.68
C LEU A 64 -11.45 11.49 3.96
N LEU A 65 -11.48 11.40 2.63
CA LEU A 65 -12.72 11.41 1.85
C LEU A 65 -13.60 10.17 2.11
N LEU A 66 -13.00 8.99 2.27
CA LEU A 66 -13.76 7.76 2.60
C LEU A 66 -14.35 7.80 4.02
N ILE A 67 -13.66 8.42 4.97
CA ILE A 67 -14.15 8.62 6.35
C ILE A 67 -15.18 9.76 6.39
N GLY A 68 -14.97 10.82 5.61
CA GLY A 68 -15.87 11.95 5.50
C GLY A 68 -17.22 11.60 4.89
N PHE A 69 -17.30 10.56 4.05
CA PHE A 69 -18.55 10.16 3.39
C PHE A 69 -19.61 9.64 4.38
N PRO A 70 -19.32 8.68 5.29
CA PRO A 70 -20.23 8.31 6.37
C PRO A 70 -20.64 9.50 7.24
N ILE A 71 -19.70 10.39 7.58
CA ILE A 71 -19.97 11.58 8.39
C ILE A 71 -20.93 12.52 7.64
N ALA A 72 -20.70 12.76 6.35
CA ALA A 72 -21.57 13.58 5.51
C ALA A 72 -22.97 12.98 5.39
N LEU A 73 -23.10 11.66 5.29
CA LEU A 73 -24.40 10.98 5.31
C LEU A 73 -25.12 11.12 6.67
N ILE A 74 -24.38 10.98 7.78
CA ILE A 74 -24.92 11.18 9.12
C ILE A 74 -25.39 12.62 9.32
N LEU A 75 -24.60 13.62 8.89
CA LEU A 75 -24.97 15.04 8.98
C LEU A 75 -26.15 15.39 8.06
N ALA A 76 -26.20 14.84 6.85
CA ALA A 76 -27.31 14.99 5.92
C ALA A 76 -28.63 14.42 6.47
N TRP A 77 -28.52 13.43 7.36
CA TRP A 77 -29.66 12.81 8.03
C TRP A 77 -30.00 13.49 9.36
N ALA A 78 -29.01 14.04 10.07
CA ALA A 78 -29.19 14.74 11.34
C ALA A 78 -29.75 16.16 11.17
N PHE A 79 -29.44 16.83 10.06
CA PHE A 79 -29.99 18.14 9.71
C PHE A 79 -31.00 17.98 8.57
N ASP A 80 -32.28 17.76 8.92
CA ASP A 80 -33.40 18.00 8.00
C ASP A 80 -33.40 19.49 7.63
N VAL A 81 -32.82 19.88 6.49
CA VAL A 81 -32.97 21.24 5.95
C VAL A 81 -34.35 21.31 5.28
N THR A 82 -35.38 21.42 6.12
CA THR A 82 -36.75 21.76 5.73
C THR A 82 -36.92 23.29 5.68
N PRO A 83 -37.40 23.88 4.57
CA PRO A 83 -37.68 25.32 4.48
C PRO A 83 -38.93 25.74 5.26
N GLU A 84 -39.78 24.81 5.66
CA GLU A 84 -41.06 25.11 6.33
C GLU A 84 -41.08 24.55 7.76
N GLY A 85 -41.30 25.45 8.73
CA GLY A 85 -41.16 25.23 10.16
C GLY A 85 -42.00 24.12 10.82
N ILE A 86 -41.61 23.86 12.07
CA ILE A 86 -42.06 22.82 13.01
C ILE A 86 -43.57 22.54 12.96
N ARG A 87 -43.95 21.30 12.63
CA ARG A 87 -45.21 20.69 13.09
C ARG A 87 -44.98 19.28 13.61
N ALA A 88 -45.35 19.08 14.86
CA ALA A 88 -45.37 17.79 15.54
C ALA A 88 -46.68 17.07 15.22
N THR A 89 -46.61 15.84 14.68
CA THR A 89 -47.68 14.85 14.91
C THR A 89 -47.16 13.40 14.88
N GLU A 90 -47.46 12.73 15.99
CA GLU A 90 -47.64 11.29 16.26
C GLU A 90 -46.51 10.27 16.03
N LYS A 91 -45.96 9.85 17.18
CA LYS A 91 -45.20 8.63 17.40
C LYS A 91 -46.11 7.40 17.32
N THR A 92 -46.03 6.61 16.26
CA THR A 92 -46.62 5.26 16.22
C THR A 92 -45.67 4.27 15.55
N ALA A 93 -45.07 3.38 16.36
CA ALA A 93 -44.43 2.09 16.04
C ALA A 93 -43.36 1.99 14.92
N ALA A 94 -43.17 3.01 14.08
CA ALA A 94 -42.19 3.08 13.01
C ALA A 94 -40.80 3.52 13.50
N GLU A 95 -40.73 4.20 14.66
CA GLU A 95 -39.47 4.72 15.24
C GLU A 95 -38.45 3.61 15.56
N THR A 96 -38.90 2.40 15.91
CA THR A 96 -38.01 1.28 16.27
C THR A 96 -37.38 0.61 15.04
N HIS A 97 -38.12 0.51 13.92
CA HIS A 97 -37.60 -0.02 12.67
C HIS A 97 -36.65 0.96 11.97
N LEU A 98 -36.92 2.26 12.08
CA LEU A 98 -36.06 3.34 11.59
C LEU A 98 -34.70 3.33 12.32
N ARG A 99 -34.67 3.14 13.64
CA ARG A 99 -33.41 3.04 14.41
C ARG A 99 -32.59 1.79 14.07
N ARG A 100 -33.24 0.64 13.82
CA ARG A 100 -32.53 -0.60 13.46
C ARG A 100 -31.93 -0.53 12.05
N ASN A 101 -32.69 -0.01 11.08
CA ASN A 101 -32.18 0.19 9.72
C ASN A 101 -31.09 1.28 9.68
N MET A 102 -31.15 2.28 10.56
CA MET A 102 -30.10 3.29 10.76
C MET A 102 -28.77 2.67 11.22
N ILE A 103 -28.81 1.76 12.21
CA ILE A 103 -27.60 1.07 12.69
C ILE A 103 -27.04 0.17 11.59
N ILE A 104 -27.89 -0.49 10.80
CA ILE A 104 -27.46 -1.38 9.71
C ILE A 104 -26.81 -0.57 8.57
N LEU A 105 -27.31 0.62 8.24
CA LEU A 105 -26.73 1.50 7.21
C LEU A 105 -25.41 2.14 7.65
N ALA A 106 -25.33 2.60 8.89
CA ALA A 106 -24.08 3.08 9.45
C ALA A 106 -23.05 1.96 9.51
N ALA A 107 -23.45 0.75 9.95
CA ALA A 107 -22.56 -0.40 10.00
C ALA A 107 -22.09 -0.85 8.61
N THR A 108 -22.97 -0.91 7.61
CA THR A 108 -22.58 -1.28 6.25
C THR A 108 -21.71 -0.21 5.60
N GLY A 109 -21.98 1.08 5.81
CA GLY A 109 -21.11 2.17 5.35
C GLY A 109 -19.71 2.10 5.97
N VAL A 110 -19.62 1.85 7.29
CA VAL A 110 -18.34 1.68 7.98
C VAL A 110 -17.60 0.43 7.48
N ILE A 111 -18.30 -0.69 7.29
CA ILE A 111 -17.68 -1.94 6.80
C ILE A 111 -17.22 -1.79 5.35
N VAL A 112 -17.98 -1.12 4.48
CA VAL A 112 -17.59 -0.88 3.09
C VAL A 112 -16.44 0.12 3.01
N SER A 113 -16.44 1.19 3.80
CA SER A 113 -15.29 2.13 3.88
C SER A 113 -14.06 1.48 4.49
N ALA A 114 -14.21 0.60 5.48
CA ALA A 114 -13.09 -0.15 6.07
C ALA A 114 -12.55 -1.20 5.10
N ALA A 115 -13.41 -1.92 4.38
CA ALA A 115 -13.03 -2.90 3.36
C ALA A 115 -12.42 -2.22 2.14
N ALA A 116 -13.01 -1.12 1.66
CA ALA A 116 -12.44 -0.29 0.61
C ALA A 116 -11.10 0.30 1.05
N GLY A 117 -10.99 0.85 2.27
CA GLY A 117 -9.72 1.30 2.82
C GLY A 117 -8.69 0.17 2.90
N PHE A 118 -9.08 -1.02 3.37
CA PHE A 118 -8.20 -2.18 3.48
C PHE A 118 -7.76 -2.75 2.13
N PHE A 119 -8.61 -2.66 1.09
CA PHE A 119 -8.38 -3.26 -0.23
C PHE A 119 -7.80 -2.26 -1.26
N LEU A 120 -8.17 -0.98 -1.19
CA LEU A 120 -7.67 0.12 -2.04
C LEU A 120 -6.44 0.82 -1.47
N LEU A 121 -6.16 0.74 -0.17
CA LEU A 121 -4.81 1.07 0.30
C LEU A 121 -3.94 -0.12 -0.10
N PRO A 122 -3.08 -0.01 -1.15
CA PRO A 122 -2.05 -1.01 -1.34
C PRO A 122 -1.32 -1.04 -0.01
N ARG A 123 -1.29 -2.22 0.62
CA ARG A 123 -0.64 -2.44 1.90
C ARG A 123 0.57 -1.54 1.92
N VAL A 124 0.61 -0.60 2.86
CA VAL A 124 1.82 0.12 3.17
C VAL A 124 2.75 -0.91 3.81
N SER A 125 3.15 -1.93 3.05
CA SER A 125 4.56 -2.19 2.89
C SER A 125 5.14 -0.86 2.43
N ALA A 126 5.40 0.01 3.39
CA ALA A 126 6.64 0.72 3.43
C ALA A 126 7.73 -0.35 3.36
N ARG A 127 7.89 -0.96 2.19
CA ARG A 127 9.20 -1.25 1.69
C ARG A 127 9.74 0.15 1.41
N MET A 128 10.14 0.85 2.47
CA MET A 128 11.48 1.42 2.41
C MET A 128 12.28 0.27 1.85
N ILE A 129 12.64 0.37 0.57
CA ILE A 129 13.74 -0.43 0.06
C ILE A 129 14.83 -0.02 1.03
N ASP A 130 15.04 -0.86 2.04
CA ASP A 130 16.00 -0.60 3.10
C ASP A 130 17.28 -0.44 2.32
N LYS A 131 17.74 0.80 2.14
CA LYS A 131 18.79 1.14 1.18
C LYS A 131 20.02 0.49 1.75
N SER A 132 20.26 -0.74 1.33
CA SER A 132 21.16 -1.63 2.01
C SER A 132 21.83 -2.52 0.98
N ILE A 133 23.14 -2.60 1.11
CA ILE A 133 23.99 -3.25 0.13
C ILE A 133 25.01 -4.09 0.87
N ALA A 134 25.22 -5.31 0.38
CA ALA A 134 26.37 -6.12 0.77
C ALA A 134 27.22 -6.40 -0.47
N VAL A 135 28.53 -6.24 -0.31
CA VAL A 135 29.50 -6.55 -1.37
C VAL A 135 30.07 -7.92 -1.07
N LEU A 136 29.63 -8.94 -1.81
CA LEU A 136 30.11 -10.30 -1.63
C LEU A 136 31.60 -10.41 -2.01
N PRO A 137 32.35 -11.38 -1.43
CA PRO A 137 33.75 -11.55 -1.78
C PRO A 137 33.92 -11.81 -3.28
N PHE A 138 34.76 -11.02 -3.95
CA PHE A 138 34.95 -11.14 -5.40
C PHE A 138 35.70 -12.42 -5.73
N GLU A 139 35.24 -13.13 -6.77
CA GLU A 139 35.89 -14.36 -7.22
C GLU A 139 37.20 -14.04 -7.95
N ASN A 140 38.29 -14.66 -7.53
CA ASN A 140 39.54 -14.60 -8.29
C ASN A 140 39.51 -15.66 -9.40
N LEU A 141 39.35 -15.22 -10.64
CA LEU A 141 39.38 -16.08 -11.84
C LEU A 141 40.79 -16.20 -12.43
N SER A 142 41.82 -15.83 -11.67
CA SER A 142 43.23 -15.97 -12.02
C SER A 142 43.81 -17.17 -11.27
N GLY A 143 44.66 -17.98 -11.90
CA GLY A 143 45.21 -19.19 -11.28
C GLY A 143 46.27 -18.97 -10.19
N ASP A 144 46.62 -17.71 -9.92
CA ASP A 144 47.68 -17.33 -8.98
C ASP A 144 47.05 -16.85 -7.64
N PRO A 145 47.43 -17.46 -6.50
CA PRO A 145 46.98 -17.10 -5.16
C PRO A 145 47.21 -15.64 -4.78
N ASP A 146 48.27 -15.01 -5.30
CA ASP A 146 48.60 -13.61 -4.98
C ASP A 146 47.53 -12.64 -5.50
N ASN A 147 46.73 -13.05 -6.49
CA ASN A 147 45.63 -12.25 -7.01
C ASN A 147 44.37 -12.32 -6.14
N ALA A 148 44.30 -13.20 -5.14
CA ALA A 148 43.21 -13.23 -4.18
C ALA A 148 43.23 -11.99 -3.27
N TYR A 149 44.42 -11.57 -2.82
CA TYR A 149 44.59 -10.33 -2.05
C TYR A 149 44.17 -9.10 -2.84
N PHE A 150 44.41 -9.12 -4.16
CA PHE A 150 43.97 -8.04 -5.04
C PHE A 150 42.44 -7.99 -5.18
N ALA A 151 41.79 -9.15 -5.38
CA ALA A 151 40.33 -9.23 -5.43
C ALA A 151 39.69 -8.74 -4.12
N ASP A 152 40.29 -9.11 -2.99
CA ASP A 152 39.90 -8.62 -1.69
C ASP A 152 40.08 -7.10 -1.62
N GLY A 153 41.26 -6.56 -1.93
CA GLY A 153 41.51 -5.10 -1.94
C GLY A 153 40.45 -4.31 -2.72
N ILE A 154 40.08 -4.77 -3.92
CA ILE A 154 39.02 -4.16 -4.73
C ILE A 154 37.66 -4.18 -4.01
N GLN A 155 37.31 -5.30 -3.38
CA GLN A 155 36.08 -5.39 -2.58
C GLN A 155 36.06 -4.36 -1.45
N ASP A 156 37.19 -4.18 -0.74
CA ASP A 156 37.31 -3.21 0.36
C ASP A 156 37.21 -1.77 -0.10
N ASP A 157 37.81 -1.45 -1.24
CA ASP A 157 37.72 -0.11 -1.84
C ASP A 157 36.27 0.22 -2.23
N ILE A 158 35.54 -0.75 -2.79
CA ILE A 158 34.12 -0.60 -3.11
C ILE A 158 33.31 -0.39 -1.82
N LEU A 159 33.53 -1.22 -0.80
CA LEU A 159 32.84 -1.14 0.49
C LEU A 159 33.05 0.24 1.14
N THR A 160 34.29 0.73 1.13
CA THR A 160 34.70 2.03 1.68
C THR A 160 34.08 3.20 0.92
N ASN A 161 33.92 3.08 -0.40
CA ASN A 161 33.27 4.12 -1.19
C ASN A 161 31.76 4.12 -1.00
N LEU A 162 31.14 2.95 -0.91
CA LEU A 162 29.71 2.82 -0.62
C LEU A 162 29.37 3.30 0.79
N SER A 163 30.24 3.09 1.78
CA SER A 163 29.99 3.50 3.17
C SER A 163 29.98 5.02 3.38
N LYS A 164 30.48 5.80 2.42
CA LYS A 164 30.41 7.27 2.44
C LYS A 164 29.02 7.80 2.08
N ILE A 165 28.13 6.95 1.55
CA ILE A 165 26.76 7.32 1.21
C ILE A 165 25.91 7.26 2.48
N GLY A 166 25.59 8.41 3.06
CA GLY A 166 24.96 8.50 4.39
C GLY A 166 23.57 7.87 4.53
N ASP A 167 22.88 7.63 3.42
CA ASP A 167 21.54 6.99 3.38
C ASP A 167 21.62 5.53 2.88
N LEU A 168 22.81 4.90 2.93
CA LEU A 168 23.04 3.53 2.49
C LEU A 168 23.65 2.69 3.63
N LYS A 169 22.90 1.69 4.10
CA LYS A 169 23.37 0.68 5.04
C LYS A 169 24.31 -0.30 4.34
N VAL A 170 25.60 -0.19 4.60
CA VAL A 170 26.61 -1.10 4.05
C VAL A 170 26.94 -2.19 5.05
N ILE A 171 26.85 -3.46 4.62
CA ILE A 171 27.24 -4.60 5.46
C ILE A 171 28.75 -4.72 5.51
N SER A 172 29.30 -4.96 6.70
CA SER A 172 30.74 -5.08 6.91
C SER A 172 31.37 -6.23 6.12
N ARG A 173 32.64 -6.05 5.72
CA ARG A 173 33.45 -7.11 5.10
C ARG A 173 33.40 -8.42 5.89
N THR A 174 33.60 -8.36 7.20
CA THR A 174 33.65 -9.56 8.06
C THR A 174 32.36 -10.37 8.02
N SER A 175 31.20 -9.70 7.87
CA SER A 175 29.90 -10.37 7.79
C SER A 175 29.67 -11.12 6.48
N VAL A 176 30.32 -10.70 5.39
CA VAL A 176 30.18 -11.31 4.06
C VAL A 176 31.27 -12.35 3.75
N MET A 177 32.36 -12.37 4.51
CA MET A 177 33.48 -13.29 4.29
C MET A 177 33.08 -14.78 4.34
N SER A 178 32.07 -15.15 5.14
CA SER A 178 31.54 -16.52 5.21
C SER A 178 30.84 -16.99 3.93
N TYR A 179 30.60 -16.09 2.99
CA TYR A 179 29.97 -16.35 1.69
C TYR A 179 31.01 -16.41 0.56
N ARG A 180 32.31 -16.49 0.87
CA ARG A 180 33.33 -16.71 -0.17
C ARG A 180 33.08 -18.04 -0.89
N GLY A 181 33.10 -18.01 -2.22
CA GLY A 181 32.84 -19.20 -3.06
C GLY A 181 31.38 -19.67 -3.00
N SER A 182 30.44 -18.83 -2.53
CA SER A 182 29.02 -19.17 -2.48
C SER A 182 28.29 -18.97 -3.80
N GLY A 183 28.98 -18.96 -4.95
CA GLY A 183 28.36 -18.80 -6.28
C GLY A 183 27.27 -19.84 -6.62
N THR A 184 27.04 -20.81 -5.74
CA THR A 184 25.95 -21.81 -5.78
C THR A 184 24.77 -21.52 -4.84
N ARG A 185 24.87 -20.55 -3.92
CA ARG A 185 23.78 -20.17 -3.01
C ARG A 185 22.88 -19.13 -3.67
N ASN A 186 21.58 -19.21 -3.39
CA ASN A 186 20.60 -18.26 -3.91
C ASN A 186 20.83 -16.86 -3.29
N ALA A 187 20.97 -15.85 -4.14
CA ALA A 187 21.13 -14.45 -3.75
C ALA A 187 20.03 -13.97 -2.77
N ARG A 188 18.81 -14.49 -2.92
CA ARG A 188 17.69 -14.22 -2.01
C ARG A 188 17.95 -14.69 -0.59
N ASP A 189 18.56 -15.86 -0.42
CA ASP A 189 18.82 -16.43 0.90
C ASP A 189 19.97 -15.69 1.59
N ILE A 190 21.01 -15.34 0.83
CA ILE A 190 22.12 -14.50 1.31
C ILE A 190 21.60 -13.14 1.73
N GLY A 191 20.76 -12.49 0.91
CA GLY A 191 20.19 -11.19 1.24
C GLY A 191 19.28 -11.22 2.47
N LYS A 192 18.50 -12.29 2.67
CA LYS A 192 17.74 -12.49 3.91
C LYS A 192 18.62 -12.68 5.13
N ALA A 193 19.66 -13.50 5.02
CA ALA A 193 20.58 -13.77 6.13
C ALA A 193 21.37 -12.52 6.55
N LEU A 194 21.76 -11.69 5.57
CA LEU A 194 22.46 -10.43 5.80
C LEU A 194 21.53 -9.25 6.08
N GLY A 195 20.22 -9.40 5.85
CA GLY A 195 19.24 -8.34 5.99
C GLY A 195 19.49 -7.15 5.04
N VAL A 196 19.74 -7.45 3.76
CA VAL A 196 19.97 -6.46 2.70
C VAL A 196 19.00 -6.58 1.54
N ALA A 197 18.71 -5.44 0.91
CA ALA A 197 17.90 -5.37 -0.30
C ALA A 197 18.70 -5.71 -1.57
N THR A 198 20.00 -5.39 -1.56
CA THR A 198 20.86 -5.46 -2.75
C THR A 198 22.16 -6.17 -2.45
N LEU A 199 22.62 -7.00 -3.38
CA LEU A 199 23.90 -7.70 -3.34
C LEU A 199 24.77 -7.25 -4.52
N VAL A 200 26.06 -7.07 -4.27
CA VAL A 200 27.06 -6.85 -5.29
C VAL A 200 27.90 -8.11 -5.40
N GLU A 201 27.89 -8.71 -6.56
CA GLU A 201 28.71 -9.87 -6.92
C GLU A 201 29.69 -9.48 -8.01
N GLY A 202 30.83 -10.15 -8.03
CA GLY A 202 31.84 -9.83 -9.02
C GLY A 202 32.96 -10.83 -9.09
N SER A 203 33.71 -10.73 -10.17
CA SER A 203 34.92 -11.50 -10.39
C SER A 203 36.05 -10.61 -10.89
N VAL A 204 37.25 -10.95 -10.47
CA VAL A 204 38.49 -10.27 -10.85
C VAL A 204 39.38 -11.27 -11.56
N ARG A 205 39.87 -10.89 -12.73
CA ARG A 205 40.86 -11.65 -13.48
C ARG A 205 42.03 -10.75 -13.83
N ARG A 206 43.24 -11.15 -13.44
CA ARG A 206 44.48 -10.50 -13.83
C ARG A 206 45.20 -11.36 -14.87
N ILE A 207 45.57 -10.74 -15.99
CA ILE A 207 46.35 -11.39 -17.05
C ILE A 207 47.53 -10.47 -17.37
N GLY A 208 48.73 -10.87 -16.95
CA GLY A 208 49.94 -10.05 -17.03
C GLY A 208 49.73 -8.70 -16.35
N ASN A 209 49.82 -7.61 -17.12
CA ASN A 209 49.66 -6.24 -16.63
C ASN A 209 48.24 -5.66 -16.80
N ARG A 210 47.24 -6.48 -17.12
CA ARG A 210 45.84 -6.05 -17.29
C ARG A 210 44.93 -6.70 -16.26
N VAL A 211 44.01 -5.91 -15.72
CA VAL A 211 42.97 -6.35 -14.78
C VAL A 211 41.62 -6.22 -15.47
N ARG A 212 40.81 -7.29 -15.42
CA ARG A 212 39.41 -7.29 -15.82
C ARG A 212 38.56 -7.53 -14.58
N VAL A 213 37.66 -6.60 -14.29
CA VAL A 213 36.69 -6.71 -13.20
C VAL A 213 35.30 -6.82 -13.83
N ASN A 214 34.53 -7.80 -13.40
CA ASN A 214 33.10 -7.90 -13.69
C ASN A 214 32.34 -7.67 -12.39
N VAL A 215 31.33 -6.80 -12.42
CA VAL A 215 30.50 -6.48 -11.25
C VAL A 215 29.05 -6.52 -11.67
N GLN A 216 28.21 -7.13 -10.84
CA GLN A 216 26.78 -7.24 -11.03
C GLN A 216 26.06 -6.84 -9.74
N LEU A 217 24.88 -6.27 -9.94
CA LEU A 217 24.01 -5.78 -8.88
C LEU A 217 22.75 -6.64 -8.91
N ILE A 218 22.51 -7.37 -7.82
CA ILE A 218 21.40 -8.32 -7.71
C ILE A 218 20.42 -7.80 -6.67
N ASN A 219 19.13 -7.83 -7.03
CA ASN A 219 18.06 -7.51 -6.09
C ASN A 219 17.67 -8.78 -5.33
N ALA A 220 18.05 -8.84 -4.05
CA ALA A 220 17.85 -10.02 -3.21
C ALA A 220 16.36 -10.33 -2.92
N SER A 221 15.42 -9.48 -3.35
CA SER A 221 14.00 -9.69 -3.14
C SER A 221 13.23 -10.24 -4.34
N THR A 222 13.76 -10.07 -5.55
CA THR A 222 13.05 -10.40 -6.80
C THR A 222 13.75 -11.46 -7.63
N ASP A 223 15.07 -11.58 -7.51
CA ASP A 223 15.85 -12.67 -8.09
C ASP A 223 15.67 -13.96 -7.25
#